data_AF-A0A7L4F1H4-F1
#
_entry.id   AF-A0A7L4F1H4-F1
#
_cell.length_a   1.000
_cell.length_b   1.000
_cell.length_c   1.000
_cell.angle_alpha   90.00
_cell.angle_beta   90.00
_cell.angle_gamma   90.00
#
_symmetry.space_group_name_H-M   'P 1'
#
loop_
_entity.id
_entity.type
_entity.pdbx_description
1 polymer ?
#
loop_
_entity_poly.entity_id
_entity_poly.type
_entity_poly.pdbx_seq_one_letter_code
_entity_poly.pdbx_strand_id
1 'polypeptide(L)'
;MAEEEKLPAGWEKRMSRSSGRVYYFNHLTNASQWERPSGGGRAEPGRVRCSHLLVKHNQSRRPSSWRQERITRSKEEALELING
;
A
#
# COMPACT_ATOMS: atom_id res chain seq x y z
N MET A 1 12.61 29.25 -6.99
CA MET A 1 12.89 27.86 -7.41
C MET A 1 12.59 26.98 -6.22
N ALA A 2 11.39 26.38 -6.18
CA ALA A 2 10.91 25.69 -4.99
C ALA A 2 11.35 24.22 -4.97
N GLU A 3 12.38 23.98 -4.17
CA GLU A 3 12.53 22.80 -3.31
C GLU A 3 12.64 21.43 -3.96
N GLU A 4 13.89 21.15 -4.36
CA GLU A 4 14.51 19.83 -4.36
C GLU A 4 14.70 19.29 -2.92
N GLU A 5 13.68 19.42 -2.06
CA GLU A 5 13.68 18.77 -0.74
C GLU A 5 13.51 17.25 -0.95
N LYS A 6 14.48 16.45 -0.50
CA LYS A 6 14.46 15.01 -0.72
C LYS A 6 13.19 14.40 -0.13
N LEU A 7 12.49 13.57 -0.92
CA LEU A 7 11.30 12.86 -0.44
C LEU A 7 11.67 11.96 0.75
N PRO A 8 10.74 11.71 1.69
CA PRO A 8 11.00 10.79 2.79
C PRO A 8 11.34 9.39 2.28
N ALA A 9 12.03 8.60 3.10
CA ALA A 9 12.42 7.24 2.74
C ALA A 9 11.20 6.42 2.29
N GLY A 10 11.36 5.66 1.21
CA GLY A 10 10.27 4.88 0.63
C GLY A 10 9.44 5.62 -0.41
N TRP A 11 9.49 6.95 -0.49
CA TRP A 11 8.64 7.74 -1.40
C TRP A 11 9.34 8.10 -2.71
N GLU A 12 8.60 7.96 -3.81
CA GLU A 12 9.03 8.26 -5.17
C GLU A 12 7.99 9.15 -5.88
N LYS A 13 8.44 10.16 -6.63
CA LYS A 13 7.58 10.97 -7.50
C LYS A 13 7.36 10.25 -8.83
N ARG A 14 6.11 9.94 -9.16
CA ARG A 14 5.72 9.26 -10.41
C ARG A 14 4.70 10.08 -11.20
N MET A 15 4.51 9.72 -12.47
CA MET A 15 3.49 10.31 -13.34
C MET A 15 2.40 9.27 -13.62
N SER A 16 1.14 9.66 -13.44
CA SER A 16 0.00 8.79 -13.72
C SER A 16 -0.13 8.54 -15.22
N ARG A 17 -0.24 7.27 -15.62
CA ARG A 17 -0.41 6.87 -17.02
C ARG A 17 -1.73 7.36 -17.63
N SER A 18 -2.78 7.50 -16.82
CA SER A 18 -4.11 7.88 -17.29
C SER A 18 -4.35 9.38 -17.30
N SER A 19 -3.82 10.10 -16.30
CA SER A 19 -4.10 11.53 -16.12
C SER A 19 -2.92 12.46 -16.43
N GLY A 20 -1.72 11.92 -16.63
CA GLY A 20 -0.49 12.72 -16.80
C GLY A 20 -0.10 13.53 -15.55
N ARG A 21 -0.86 13.43 -14.45
CA ARG A 21 -0.61 14.16 -13.21
C ARG A 21 0.47 13.47 -12.40
N VAL A 22 1.27 14.27 -11.72
CA VAL A 22 2.24 13.79 -10.74
C VAL A 22 1.51 13.21 -9.53
N TYR A 23 1.97 12.07 -9.04
CA TYR A 23 1.60 11.50 -7.76
C TYR A 23 2.85 11.00 -7.03
N TYR A 24 2.71 10.72 -5.73
CA TYR A 24 3.77 10.18 -4.90
C TYR A 24 3.43 8.74 -4.51
N PHE A 25 4.39 7.84 -4.69
CA PHE A 25 4.24 6.41 -4.41
C PHE A 25 5.22 5.98 -3.33
N ASN A 26 4.73 5.32 -2.30
CA ASN A 26 5.56 4.70 -1.28
C ASN A 26 5.78 3.22 -1.63
N HIS A 27 7.00 2.85 -2.01
CA HIS A 27 7.32 1.46 -2.40
C HIS A 27 7.43 0.49 -1.22
N LEU A 28 7.50 0.98 0.02
CA LEU A 28 7.52 0.15 1.22
C LEU A 28 6.11 -0.27 1.63
N THR A 29 5.14 0.64 1.54
CA THR A 29 3.74 0.40 1.93
C THR A 29 2.81 0.14 0.75
N ASN A 30 3.29 0.33 -0.49
CA ASN A 30 2.49 0.39 -1.72
C ASN A 30 1.38 1.45 -1.71
N ALA A 31 1.49 2.46 -0.84
CA ALA A 31 0.56 3.58 -0.81
C ALA A 31 0.82 4.58 -1.94
N SER A 32 -0.23 5.15 -2.52
CA SER A 32 -0.15 6.24 -3.48
C SER A 32 -0.98 7.44 -3.01
N GLN A 33 -0.48 8.66 -3.21
CA GLN A 33 -1.17 9.90 -2.85
C GLN A 33 -0.82 11.03 -3.82
N TRP A 34 -1.67 12.06 -3.91
CA TRP A 34 -1.44 13.19 -4.81
C TRP A 34 -0.56 14.26 -4.15
N GLU A 35 -0.71 14.45 -2.84
CA GLU A 35 0.03 15.43 -2.04
C GLU A 35 1.46 14.97 -1.77
N ARG A 36 2.41 15.91 -1.77
CA ARG A 36 3.82 15.61 -1.47
C ARG A 36 3.93 15.11 -0.02
N PRO A 37 4.51 13.93 0.23
CA PRO A 37 4.71 13.44 1.58
C PRO A 37 5.73 14.32 2.30
N SER A 38 5.36 14.86 3.46
CA SER A 38 6.26 15.58 4.36
C SER A 38 6.64 14.66 5.52
N GLY A 39 7.94 14.50 5.80
CA GLY A 39 8.37 13.64 6.92
C GLY A 39 9.69 12.93 6.73
N GLY A 40 10.73 13.62 6.25
CA GLY A 40 12.06 13.06 6.06
C GLY A 40 12.96 13.09 7.30
N GLY A 41 12.43 12.91 8.52
CA GLY A 41 13.25 13.13 9.73
C GLY A 41 12.84 12.45 11.03
N ARG A 42 11.85 11.55 11.04
CA ARG A 42 11.54 10.79 12.26
C ARG A 42 12.25 9.44 12.20
N ALA A 43 13.11 9.18 13.17
CA ALA A 43 13.70 7.86 13.37
C ALA A 43 12.59 6.80 13.43
N GLU A 44 12.85 5.62 12.86
CA GLU A 44 11.93 4.49 12.86
C GLU A 44 11.45 4.23 14.30
N PRO A 45 10.13 4.24 14.56
CA PRO A 45 9.62 4.04 15.90
C PRO A 45 9.93 2.62 16.39
N GLY A 46 10.41 2.48 17.64
CA GLY A 46 10.70 1.16 18.22
C GLY A 46 9.46 0.24 18.36
N ARG A 47 8.25 0.81 18.29
CA ARG A 47 6.98 0.06 18.28
C ARG A 47 5.90 0.83 17.54
N VAL A 48 5.10 0.13 16.75
CA VAL A 48 3.92 0.67 16.04
C VAL A 48 2.65 -0.07 16.44
N ARG A 49 1.51 0.60 16.31
CA ARG A 49 0.18 -0.01 16.40
C ARG A 49 -0.44 0.04 15.01
N CYS A 50 -0.89 -1.11 14.52
CA CYS A 50 -1.50 -1.24 13.21
C CYS A 50 -2.80 -2.04 13.30
N SER A 51 -3.76 -1.67 12.47
CA SER A 51 -4.90 -2.51 12.12
C SER A 51 -4.70 -2.97 10.68
N HIS A 52 -5.17 -4.17 10.33
CA HIS A 52 -5.12 -4.65 8.95
C HIS A 52 -6.47 -5.25 8.53
N LEU A 53 -6.73 -5.23 7.22
CA LEU A 53 -7.83 -5.96 6.60
C LEU A 53 -7.22 -7.07 5.77
N LEU A 54 -7.66 -8.32 6.01
CA LEU A 54 -7.14 -9.50 5.31
C LEU A 54 -8.24 -10.14 4.44
N VAL A 55 -7.97 -10.21 3.13
CA VAL A 55 -8.70 -11.08 2.21
C VAL A 55 -7.79 -12.24 1.80
N LYS A 56 -8.13 -13.45 2.21
CA LYS A 56 -7.42 -14.68 1.81
C LYS A 56 -7.83 -15.14 0.42
N HIS A 57 -7.00 -15.98 -0.19
CA HIS A 57 -7.20 -16.65 -1.49
C HIS A 57 -6.78 -18.12 -1.42
N ASN A 58 -7.02 -18.90 -2.48
CA ASN A 58 -6.77 -20.34 -2.54
C ASN A 58 -5.27 -20.73 -2.37
N GLN A 59 -4.34 -19.86 -2.76
CA GLN A 59 -2.90 -20.04 -2.55
C GLN A 59 -2.43 -19.50 -1.18
N SER A 60 -3.32 -19.00 -0.32
CA SER A 60 -2.95 -18.63 1.05
C SER A 60 -2.47 -19.87 1.80
N ARG A 61 -1.39 -19.75 2.61
CA ARG A 61 -0.81 -20.87 3.38
C ARG A 61 -1.82 -21.71 4.16
N ARG A 62 -2.88 -21.06 4.65
CA ARG A 62 -4.05 -21.69 5.29
C ARG A 62 -5.31 -21.09 4.67
N PRO A 63 -5.87 -21.69 3.61
CA PRO A 63 -7.01 -21.15 2.87
C PRO A 63 -8.34 -21.44 3.60
N SER A 64 -8.41 -21.01 4.86
CA SER A 64 -9.51 -21.20 5.80
C SER A 64 -9.55 -20.05 6.80
N SER A 65 -10.73 -19.65 7.25
CA SER A 65 -10.94 -18.60 8.24
C SER A 65 -12.25 -18.81 8.99
N TRP A 66 -12.45 -18.10 10.10
CA TRP A 66 -13.72 -18.10 10.83
C TRP A 66 -14.92 -17.67 9.96
N ARG A 67 -14.68 -16.89 8.88
CA ARG A 67 -15.71 -16.47 7.92
C ARG A 67 -16.03 -17.53 6.86
N GLN A 68 -15.08 -18.42 6.58
CA GLN A 68 -15.19 -19.41 5.50
C GLN A 68 -14.18 -20.53 5.71
N GLU A 69 -14.67 -21.76 5.88
CA GLU A 69 -13.84 -22.93 6.14
C GLU A 69 -12.88 -23.26 4.99
N ARG A 70 -13.34 -23.19 3.73
CA ARG A 70 -12.52 -23.42 2.54
C ARG A 70 -12.61 -22.25 1.57
N ILE A 71 -11.50 -21.55 1.38
CA ILE A 71 -11.39 -20.36 0.53
C ILE A 71 -10.93 -20.77 -0.86
N THR A 72 -11.77 -20.54 -1.87
CA THR A 72 -11.55 -20.97 -3.27
C THR A 72 -11.19 -19.83 -4.22
N ARG A 73 -11.47 -18.58 -3.85
CA ARG A 73 -11.18 -17.39 -4.66
C ARG A 73 -9.72 -17.29 -5.07
N SER A 74 -9.47 -16.79 -6.28
CA SER A 74 -8.14 -16.55 -6.82
C SER A 74 -7.45 -15.38 -6.12
N LYS A 75 -6.15 -15.18 -6.43
CA LYS A 75 -5.38 -14.05 -5.91
C LYS A 75 -5.89 -12.73 -6.50
N GLU A 76 -6.30 -12.75 -7.76
CA GLU A 76 -6.84 -11.61 -8.50
C GLU A 76 -8.17 -11.16 -7.87
N GLU A 77 -9.10 -12.10 -7.67
CA GLU A 77 -10.38 -11.82 -7.00
C GLU A 77 -10.19 -11.28 -5.57
N ALA A 78 -9.18 -11.78 -4.84
CA ALA A 78 -8.87 -11.28 -3.51
C ALA A 78 -8.33 -9.84 -3.53
N LEU A 79 -7.59 -9.45 -4.57
CA LEU A 79 -7.10 -8.08 -4.74
C LEU A 79 -8.24 -7.13 -5.11
N GLU A 80 -9.17 -7.55 -5.98
CA GLU A 80 -10.36 -6.77 -6.33
C GLU A 80 -11.21 -6.47 -5.09
N LEU A 81 -11.45 -7.49 -4.24
CA LEU A 81 -12.19 -7.33 -2.99
C LEU A 81 -11.54 -6.40 -1.97
N ILE A 82 -10.21 -6.23 -2.02
CA ILE A 82 -9.50 -5.27 -1.15
C ILE A 82 -9.67 -3.84 -1.68
N ASN A 83 -9.77 -3.67 -2.99
CA ASN A 83 -9.76 -2.36 -3.64
C ASN A 83 -11.16 -1.74 -3.81
N GLY A 84 -12.23 -2.55 -3.73
CA GLY A 84 -13.62 -2.10 -3.88
C GLY A 84 -14.11 -2.24 -5.30
#